data_AF-A0A1B1U6C9-F1
#
_entry.id   AF-A0A1B1U6C9-F1
#
_cell.length_a   1.000
_cell.length_b   1.000
_cell.length_c   1.000
_cell.angle_alpha   90.00
_cell.angle_beta   90.00
_cell.angle_gamma   90.00
#
_symmetry.space_group_name_H-M   'P 1'
#
loop_
_entity.id
_entity.type
_entity.pdbx_description
1 polymer ?
#
loop_
_entity_poly.entity_id
_entity_poly.type
_entity_poly.pdbx_seq_one_letter_code
_entity_poly.pdbx_strand_id
1 'polypeptide(L)' 'MSDKVTLKDMIQTPMNITQYTEQPSKKVGRPSGRKRNHIVTIYCTEEEKHILQKEANEKGLGLTQYARMKIFGL' A
#
# COMPACT_ATOMS: atom_id res chain seq x y z
N MET A 1 -11.23 39.07 25.95
CA MET A 1 -9.93 38.93 25.26
C MET A 1 -9.90 37.52 24.69
N SER A 2 -9.84 37.42 23.37
CA SER A 2 -10.00 36.18 22.59
C SER A 2 -8.64 35.60 22.25
N ASP A 3 -8.31 34.46 22.82
CA ASP A 3 -7.15 33.68 22.38
C ASP A 3 -7.58 32.75 21.24
N LYS A 4 -7.12 33.13 20.04
CA LYS A 4 -7.25 32.36 18.79
C LYS A 4 -6.50 31.05 18.93
N VAL A 5 -7.23 29.94 19.10
CA VAL A 5 -6.66 28.59 18.98
C VAL A 5 -6.41 28.31 17.49
N THR A 6 -5.14 28.20 17.13
CA THR A 6 -4.67 27.88 15.78
C THR A 6 -5.00 26.43 15.40
N LEU A 7 -5.89 26.28 14.43
CA LEU A 7 -6.38 25.05 13.78
C LEU A 7 -5.31 24.30 12.94
N LYS A 8 -4.03 24.29 13.35
CA LYS A 8 -2.93 23.74 12.53
C LYS A 8 -2.36 22.40 12.97
N ASP A 9 -2.76 21.85 14.12
CA ASP A 9 -2.14 20.63 14.67
C ASP A 9 -3.03 19.37 14.67
N MET A 10 -4.13 19.35 13.90
CA MET A 10 -5.00 18.16 13.77
C MET A 10 -4.96 17.50 12.39
N ILE A 11 -3.84 17.57 11.67
CA ILE A 11 -3.62 16.67 10.53
C ILE A 11 -2.97 15.41 11.09
N GLN A 12 -3.82 14.58 11.69
CA GLN A 12 -3.51 13.22 12.06
C GLN A 12 -3.37 12.43 10.76
N THR A 13 -2.16 12.36 10.21
CA THR A 13 -1.86 11.48 9.08
C THR A 13 -2.32 10.07 9.45
N PRO A 14 -3.15 9.40 8.63
CA PRO A 14 -3.58 8.05 8.94
C PRO A 14 -2.33 7.16 8.97
N MET A 15 -2.02 6.65 10.16
CA MET A 15 -1.00 5.63 10.37
C MET A 15 -1.36 4.42 9.51
N ASN A 16 -0.68 4.28 8.36
CA ASN A 16 -0.78 3.09 7.54
C ASN A 16 0.04 2.00 8.21
N ILE A 17 -0.54 1.34 9.21
CA ILE A 17 0.07 0.21 9.92
C ILE A 17 0.05 -0.98 8.96
N THR A 18 1.09 -1.08 8.13
CA THR A 18 1.39 -2.33 7.43
C THR A 18 1.88 -3.32 8.48
N GLN A 19 0.97 -4.15 8.98
CA GLN A 19 1.31 -5.25 9.88
C GLN A 19 2.10 -6.30 9.09
N TYR A 20 3.42 -6.26 9.21
CA TYR A 20 4.30 -7.33 8.74
C TYR A 20 4.19 -8.50 9.73
N THR A 21 3.45 -9.54 9.35
CA THR A 21 3.41 -10.79 10.12
C THR A 21 4.69 -11.59 9.84
N GLU A 22 5.67 -11.47 10.72
CA GLU A 22 6.89 -12.28 10.67
C GLU A 22 6.59 -13.70 11.16
N GLN A 23 6.50 -14.67 10.24
CA GLN A 23 6.53 -16.09 10.60
C GLN A 23 7.97 -16.56 10.83
N PRO A 24 8.27 -17.32 11.91
CA PRO A 24 9.61 -17.83 12.15
C PRO A 24 9.92 -19.03 11.25
N SER A 25 10.87 -18.85 10.32
CA SER A 25 11.36 -19.90 9.43
C SER A 25 12.57 -20.63 10.06
N LYS A 26 12.48 -21.96 10.21
CA LYS A 26 13.59 -22.84 10.61
C LYS A 26 14.62 -22.94 9.46
N LYS A 27 15.89 -22.63 9.78
CA LYS A 27 17.02 -22.61 8.83
C LYS A 27 17.62 -24.00 8.58
N VAL A 28 17.71 -24.44 7.32
CA VAL A 28 18.88 -25.16 6.75
C VAL A 28 18.94 -24.85 5.25
N GLY A 29 19.94 -24.10 4.76
CA GLY A 29 20.17 -23.89 3.31
C GLY A 29 20.99 -22.64 2.95
N ARG A 30 21.80 -22.75 1.89
CA ARG A 30 22.66 -21.75 1.20
C ARG A 30 22.10 -20.31 1.31
N PRO A 31 22.90 -19.25 1.51
CA PRO A 31 22.39 -17.88 1.53
C PRO A 31 21.81 -17.55 0.17
N SER A 32 20.51 -17.79 0.02
CA SER A 32 19.79 -17.40 -1.16
C SER A 32 19.63 -15.90 -1.01
N GLY A 33 20.40 -15.13 -1.77
CA GLY A 33 20.07 -13.74 -2.09
C GLY A 33 18.79 -13.66 -2.92
N ARG A 34 17.76 -14.43 -2.54
CA ARG A 34 16.43 -14.37 -3.10
C ARG A 34 15.89 -13.03 -2.65
N LYS A 35 15.75 -12.11 -3.62
CA LYS A 35 14.88 -10.94 -3.46
C LYS A 35 13.60 -11.45 -2.81
N ARG A 36 13.32 -11.00 -1.58
CA ARG A 36 12.11 -11.42 -0.88
C ARG A 36 10.95 -10.84 -1.69
N ASN A 37 10.13 -11.71 -2.27
CA ASN A 37 8.89 -11.25 -2.89
C ASN A 37 8.00 -10.76 -1.75
N HIS A 38 7.77 -9.46 -1.69
CA HIS A 38 6.84 -8.87 -0.74
C HIS A 38 5.43 -9.00 -1.31
N ILE A 39 4.55 -9.64 -0.53
CA ILE A 39 3.12 -9.73 -0.85
C ILE A 39 2.44 -8.58 -0.13
N VAL A 40 1.62 -7.82 -0.87
CA VAL A 40 0.82 -6.72 -0.33
C VAL A 40 -0.64 -7.01 -0.66
N THR A 41 -1.47 -7.06 0.37
CA THR A 41 -2.92 -7.21 0.23
C THR A 41 -3.55 -5.84 0.39
N ILE A 42 -4.39 -5.45 -0.56
CA ILE A 42 -5.13 -4.18 -0.54
C ILE A 42 -6.61 -4.53 -0.49
N TYR A 43 -7.29 -4.02 0.52
CA TYR A 43 -8.74 -4.12 0.65
C TYR A 43 -9.36 -2.86 0.04
N CYS A 44 -10.42 -3.07 -0.74
CA CYS A 44 -11.20 -1.99 -1.35
C CYS A 44 -12.65 -2.46 -1.51
N THR A 45 -13.55 -1.50 -1.67
CA THR A 45 -14.94 -1.80 -2.02
C THR A 45 -15.06 -2.24 -3.47
N GLU A 46 -16.20 -2.82 -3.85
CA GLU A 46 -16.44 -3.20 -5.26
C GLU A 46 -16.44 -2.00 -6.20
N GLU A 47 -16.95 -0.86 -5.73
CA GLU A 47 -16.99 0.40 -6.49
C GLU A 47 -15.58 0.92 -6.77
N GLU A 48 -14.73 0.96 -5.74
CA GLU A 48 -13.32 1.36 -5.86
C GLU A 48 -12.56 0.43 -6.81
N LYS A 49 -12.79 -0.88 -6.70
CA LYS A 49 -12.19 -1.86 -7.61
C LYS A 49 -12.60 -1.60 -9.06
N HIS A 50 -13.85 -1.25 -9.31
CA HIS A 50 -14.33 -0.97 -10.67
C HIS A 50 -13.69 0.29 -11.26
N ILE A 51 -13.57 1.35 -10.46
CA ILE A 51 -12.88 2.59 -10.86
C ILE A 51 -11.42 2.30 -11.20
N LEU A 52 -10.69 1.60 -10.32
CA LEU A 52 -9.29 1.25 -10.54
C LEU A 52 -9.09 0.37 -11.78
N GLN A 53 -10.01 -0.57 -12.02
CA GLN A 53 -9.96 -1.42 -13.22
C GLN A 53 -10.16 -0.60 -14.50
N LYS A 54 -11.08 0.37 -14.48
CA LYS A 54 -11.32 1.26 -15.61
C LYS A 54 -10.08 2.10 -15.92
N GLU A 55 -9.50 2.74 -14.90
CA GLU A 55 -8.28 3.53 -15.06
C GLU A 55 -7.08 2.69 -15.55
N ALA A 56 -6.96 1.46 -15.08
CA ALA A 56 -5.92 0.54 -15.52
C ALA A 56 -6.10 0.20 -17.02
N ASN A 57 -7.33 -0.10 -17.44
CA ASN A 57 -7.66 -0.42 -18.83
C ASN A 57 -7.42 0.77 -19.77
N GLU A 58 -7.76 2.00 -19.35
CA GLU A 58 -7.48 3.22 -20.12
C GLU A 58 -5.98 3.42 -20.39
N LYS A 59 -5.13 2.90 -19.51
CA LYS A 59 -3.67 2.93 -19.64
C LYS A 59 -3.08 1.67 -20.29
N GLY A 60 -3.92 0.71 -20.70
CA GLY A 60 -3.48 -0.56 -21.24
C GLY A 60 -2.72 -1.45 -20.24
N LEU A 61 -2.95 -1.23 -18.93
CA LEU A 61 -2.27 -1.95 -17.85
C LEU A 61 -3.22 -2.94 -17.17
N GLY A 62 -2.67 -4.03 -16.65
CA GLY A 62 -3.39 -4.90 -15.71
C GLY A 62 -3.57 -4.20 -14.35
N LEU A 63 -4.66 -4.50 -13.64
CA LEU A 63 -5.01 -3.88 -12.36
C LEU A 63 -3.86 -3.96 -11.33
N THR A 64 -3.22 -5.12 -11.19
CA THR A 64 -2.11 -5.31 -10.24
C THR A 64 -0.89 -4.45 -10.60
N GLN A 65 -0.60 -4.32 -11.89
CA GLN A 65 0.51 -3.49 -12.37
C GLN A 65 0.20 -2.02 -12.15
N TYR A 66 -1.03 -1.61 -12.45
CA TYR A 66 -1.52 -0.26 -12.19
C TYR A 66 -1.44 0.11 -10.70
N ALA A 67 -1.94 -0.77 -9.82
CA ALA A 67 -1.88 -0.59 -8.37
C ALA A 67 -0.43 -0.50 -7.87
N ARG A 68 0.47 -1.36 -8.38
CA ARG A 68 1.89 -1.33 -8.02
C ARG A 68 2.55 0.00 -8.39
N MET A 69 2.30 0.50 -9.61
CA MET A 69 2.83 1.81 -10.05
C MET A 69 2.30 2.94 -9.18
N LYS A 70 1.01 2.92 -8.82
CA LYS A 70 0.40 3.95 -7.97
C LYS A 70 0.95 3.97 -6.55
N ILE A 71 1.19 2.81 -5.95
CA ILE A 71 1.66 2.71 -4.55
C ILE A 71 3.15 2.97 -4.43
N PHE A 72 3.94 2.44 -5.36
CA PHE A 72 5.40 2.48 -5.26
C PHE A 72 6.06 3.52 -6.17
N GLY A 73 5.29 4.22 -7.01
CA GLY A 73 5.80 5.29 -7.89
C GLY A 73 6.85 4.83 -8.91
N LEU A 74 6.80 3.55 -9.32
CA LEU A 74 7.72 2.96 -10.30
C LEU A 74 7.38 3.36 -11.73
#